data_AF-A0A9C9Z496-F1
#
_entry.id   AF-A0A9C9Z496-F1
#
_cell.length_a   1.000
_cell.length_b   1.000
_cell.length_c   1.000
_cell.angle_alpha   90.00
_cell.angle_beta   90.00
_cell.angle_gamma   90.00
#
_symmetry.space_group_name_H-M   'P 1'
#
loop_
_entity.id
_entity.type
_entity.pdbx_description
1 polymer ?
#
loop_
_entity_poly.entity_id
_entity_poly.type
_entity_poly.pdbx_seq_one_letter_code
_entity_poly.pdbx_strand_id
1 'polypeptide(L)'
;MLKIKQIWRTGLGLALVLMSVACSQTEAELVPAPLGDRAVLEKLADAYTAVSDQRLGVSPMSLPGDERHKFVVEVFSRAGYDYSGTLRMLAMGDFDRNNQLHKDMVELLLMPHRNQKMAKMPAAKIYTGEELMDVATLERLLNQ
;
A
#
# COMPACT_ATOMS: atom_id res chain seq x y z
N MET A 1 32.84 -70.42 26.62
CA MET A 1 33.21 -69.84 27.93
C MET A 1 33.16 -68.33 27.82
N LEU A 2 32.31 -67.70 28.64
CA LEU A 2 32.12 -66.26 28.78
C LEU A 2 33.37 -65.57 29.35
N LYS A 3 33.67 -64.36 28.89
CA LYS A 3 33.96 -63.20 29.78
C LYS A 3 33.83 -61.88 29.02
N ILE A 4 32.67 -61.26 29.22
CA ILE A 4 32.36 -59.88 28.84
C ILE A 4 33.16 -58.95 29.76
N LYS A 5 33.89 -57.98 29.19
CA LYS A 5 34.47 -56.87 29.94
C LYS A 5 34.07 -55.57 29.27
N GLN A 6 33.10 -54.89 29.88
CA GLN A 6 32.83 -53.48 29.64
C GLN A 6 34.03 -52.62 30.05
N ILE A 7 34.18 -51.44 29.46
CA ILE A 7 34.19 -50.12 30.12
C ILE A 7 34.50 -49.03 29.08
N TRP A 8 33.47 -48.23 28.79
CA TRP A 8 33.43 -46.77 28.69
C TRP A 8 34.66 -46.02 28.14
N ARG A 9 34.43 -45.21 27.09
CA ARG A 9 34.84 -43.79 27.06
C ARG A 9 34.33 -43.05 25.81
N THR A 10 33.35 -42.18 26.05
CA THR A 10 33.30 -40.77 25.60
C THR A 10 33.64 -40.44 24.15
N GLY A 11 32.64 -39.97 23.40
CA GLY A 11 32.78 -39.04 22.28
C GLY A 11 31.39 -38.53 21.89
N LEU A 12 30.99 -37.35 22.38
CA LEU A 12 30.77 -36.16 21.54
C LEU A 12 29.95 -36.51 20.28
N GLY A 13 28.64 -36.25 20.19
CA GLY A 13 28.02 -34.94 20.32
C GLY A 13 28.09 -34.20 18.98
N LEU A 14 27.12 -34.45 18.09
CA LEU A 14 26.83 -33.61 16.91
C LEU A 14 25.30 -33.69 16.69
N ALA A 15 24.51 -32.82 17.32
CA ALA A 15 24.12 -31.51 16.80
C ALA A 15 23.46 -31.61 15.41
N LEU A 16 22.15 -31.88 15.40
CA LEU A 16 21.28 -31.52 14.29
C LEU A 16 20.07 -30.77 14.87
N VAL A 17 20.29 -29.51 15.24
CA VAL A 17 19.20 -28.59 15.56
C VAL A 17 18.58 -28.18 14.24
N LEU A 18 17.46 -28.80 13.90
CA LEU A 18 16.53 -28.34 12.88
C LEU A 18 15.99 -26.98 13.31
N MET A 19 16.68 -25.91 12.91
CA MET A 19 16.17 -24.56 12.96
C MET A 19 15.05 -24.45 11.93
N SER A 20 13.83 -24.78 12.36
CA SER A 20 12.62 -24.33 11.70
C SER A 20 12.64 -22.80 11.76
N VAL A 21 13.16 -22.19 10.69
CA VAL A 21 12.89 -20.79 10.37
C VAL A 21 11.39 -20.74 10.07
N ALA A 22 10.59 -20.60 11.12
CA ALA A 22 9.28 -20.02 10.99
C ALA A 22 9.52 -18.60 10.49
N CYS A 23 9.40 -18.40 9.17
CA CYS A 23 9.15 -17.08 8.62
C CYS A 23 7.85 -16.61 9.26
N SER A 24 7.94 -15.94 10.40
CA SER A 24 6.96 -14.94 10.78
C SER A 24 6.92 -13.98 9.60
N GLN A 25 5.92 -14.14 8.74
CA GLN A 25 5.44 -13.06 7.89
C GLN A 25 4.94 -11.98 8.84
N THR A 26 5.86 -11.19 9.37
CA THR A 26 5.54 -9.83 9.77
C THR A 26 5.08 -9.19 8.48
N GLU A 27 3.76 -9.04 8.32
CA GLU A 27 3.20 -8.17 7.29
C GLU A 27 3.98 -6.87 7.38
N ALA A 28 4.79 -6.57 6.36
CA ALA A 28 5.59 -5.37 6.35
C ALA A 28 4.60 -4.20 6.50
N GLU A 29 4.73 -3.46 7.59
CA GLU A 29 3.89 -2.29 7.84
C GLU A 29 4.05 -1.34 6.65
N LEU A 30 2.95 -1.08 5.95
CA LEU A 30 2.95 -0.21 4.80
C LEU A 30 3.23 1.22 5.27
N VAL A 31 4.17 1.89 4.61
CA VAL A 31 4.53 3.27 4.92
C VAL A 31 3.89 4.24 3.92
N PRO A 32 3.64 5.50 4.29
CA PRO A 32 3.20 6.52 3.34
C PRO A 32 4.16 6.63 2.15
N ALA A 33 3.61 6.81 0.95
CA ALA A 33 4.38 7.00 -0.27
C ALA A 33 5.12 8.35 -0.23
N PRO A 34 6.46 8.38 -0.33
CA PRO A 34 7.21 9.64 -0.31
C PRO A 34 6.72 10.62 -1.38
N LEU A 35 6.56 11.90 -1.00
CA LEU A 35 6.11 12.95 -1.91
C LEU A 35 7.28 13.51 -2.72
N GLY A 36 6.99 13.98 -3.93
CA GLY A 36 7.98 14.62 -4.79
C GLY A 36 9.04 13.67 -5.34
N ASP A 37 8.89 12.36 -5.13
CA ASP A 37 9.78 11.33 -5.67
C ASP A 37 9.18 10.73 -6.93
N ARG A 38 9.89 10.91 -8.05
CA ARG A 38 9.51 10.37 -9.35
C ARG A 38 9.49 8.84 -9.35
N ALA A 39 10.44 8.18 -8.69
CA ALA A 39 10.52 6.73 -8.66
C ALA A 39 9.30 6.12 -7.94
N VAL A 40 8.78 6.82 -6.93
CA VAL A 40 7.54 6.43 -6.23
C VAL A 40 6.35 6.50 -7.17
N LEU A 41 6.22 7.57 -7.95
CA LEU A 41 5.13 7.70 -8.94
C LEU A 41 5.24 6.68 -10.07
N GLU A 42 6.44 6.38 -10.55
CA GLU A 42 6.66 5.35 -11.56
C GLU A 42 6.24 3.97 -11.01
N LYS A 43 6.60 3.65 -9.77
CA LYS A 43 6.16 2.41 -9.11
C LYS A 43 4.64 2.33 -8.93
N LEU A 44 3.99 3.45 -8.59
CA LEU A 44 2.53 3.55 -8.52
C LEU A 44 1.87 3.39 -9.90
N ALA A 45 2.48 3.93 -10.96
CA ALA A 45 2.00 3.79 -12.33
C ALA A 45 2.12 2.34 -12.85
N ASP A 46 3.22 1.66 -12.52
CA ASP A 46 3.40 0.23 -12.83
C ASP A 46 2.37 -0.62 -12.08
N ALA A 47 2.15 -0.34 -10.79
CA ALA A 47 1.12 -1.00 -9.99
C ALA A 47 -0.29 -0.72 -10.53
N TYR A 48 -0.59 0.51 -10.95
CA TYR A 48 -1.85 0.88 -11.59
C TYR A 48 -2.12 0.02 -12.82
N THR A 49 -1.13 -0.07 -13.72
CA THR A 49 -1.22 -0.84 -14.95
C THR A 49 -1.45 -2.31 -14.64
N ALA A 50 -0.67 -2.89 -13.71
CA ALA A 50 -0.80 -4.28 -13.32
C ALA A 50 -2.16 -4.60 -12.68
N VAL A 51 -2.69 -3.75 -11.80
CA VAL A 51 -4.02 -3.96 -11.19
C VAL A 51 -5.11 -3.82 -12.25
N SER A 52 -5.01 -2.82 -13.13
CA SER A 52 -5.98 -2.59 -14.19
C SER A 52 -6.07 -3.80 -15.14
N ASP A 53 -4.93 -4.27 -15.64
CA ASP A 53 -4.87 -5.37 -16.61
C ASP A 53 -5.34 -6.70 -16.04
N GLN A 54 -5.09 -6.95 -14.75
CA GLN A 54 -5.46 -8.21 -14.11
C GLN A 54 -6.94 -8.27 -13.71
N ARG A 55 -7.50 -7.12 -13.29
CA ARG A 55 -8.79 -7.10 -12.60
C ARG A 55 -9.92 -6.54 -13.46
N LEU A 56 -9.63 -5.69 -14.42
CA LEU A 56 -10.65 -4.87 -15.07
C LEU A 56 -10.75 -5.16 -16.57
N GLY A 57 -11.97 -5.43 -17.03
CA GLY A 57 -12.31 -5.40 -18.46
C GLY A 57 -12.64 -4.00 -18.98
N VAL A 58 -12.56 -2.98 -18.12
CA VAL A 58 -12.93 -1.58 -18.38
C VAL A 58 -11.95 -0.62 -17.73
N SER A 59 -11.94 0.65 -18.15
CA SER A 59 -11.10 1.68 -17.51
C SER A 59 -11.43 1.83 -16.03
N PRO A 60 -10.44 1.94 -15.11
CA PRO A 60 -10.67 2.24 -13.70
C PRO A 60 -11.54 3.48 -13.47
N MET A 61 -11.46 4.48 -14.35
CA MET A 61 -12.26 5.71 -14.25
C MET A 61 -13.76 5.50 -14.46
N SER A 62 -14.14 4.37 -15.07
CA SER A 62 -15.54 3.99 -15.30
C SER A 62 -16.20 3.30 -14.11
N LEU A 63 -15.42 2.88 -13.11
CA LEU A 63 -15.93 2.19 -11.92
C LEU A 63 -16.74 3.13 -11.01
N PRO A 64 -17.67 2.59 -10.19
CA PRO A 64 -18.26 3.31 -9.07
C PRO A 64 -17.20 3.87 -8.11
N GLY A 65 -17.54 4.91 -7.34
CA GLY A 65 -16.58 5.60 -6.49
C GLY A 65 -15.94 4.73 -5.41
N ASP A 66 -16.72 3.85 -4.78
CA ASP A 66 -16.25 2.88 -3.79
C ASP A 66 -15.36 1.79 -4.41
N GLU A 67 -15.65 1.38 -5.65
CA GLU A 67 -14.78 0.45 -6.39
C GLU A 67 -13.49 1.10 -6.85
N ARG A 68 -13.53 2.37 -7.28
CA ARG A 68 -12.32 3.16 -7.54
C ARG A 68 -11.47 3.33 -6.28
N HIS A 69 -12.10 3.52 -5.12
CA HIS A 69 -11.37 3.58 -3.85
C HIS A 69 -10.62 2.29 -3.58
N LYS A 70 -11.30 1.14 -3.65
CA LYS A 70 -10.66 -0.17 -3.49
C LYS A 70 -9.55 -0.40 -4.50
N PHE A 71 -9.74 0.04 -5.74
CA PHE A 71 -8.71 -0.03 -6.78
C PHE A 71 -7.47 0.78 -6.40
N VAL A 72 -7.62 2.04 -6.00
CA VAL A 72 -6.47 2.89 -5.63
C VAL A 72 -5.76 2.36 -4.38
N VAL A 73 -6.50 1.92 -3.36
CA VAL A 73 -5.91 1.28 -2.18
C VAL A 73 -5.08 0.05 -2.57
N GLU A 74 -5.57 -0.77 -3.50
CA GLU A 74 -4.82 -1.92 -4.02
C GLU A 74 -3.57 -1.49 -4.79
N VAL A 75 -3.63 -0.43 -5.60
CA VAL A 75 -2.48 0.14 -6.31
C VAL A 75 -1.38 0.55 -5.33
N PHE A 76 -1.73 1.28 -4.27
CA PHE A 76 -0.80 1.68 -3.23
C PHE A 76 -0.21 0.47 -2.50
N SER A 77 -1.05 -0.47 -2.08
CA SER A 77 -0.61 -1.69 -1.40
C SER A 77 0.36 -2.51 -2.26
N ARG A 78 0.09 -2.69 -3.56
CA ARG A 78 0.99 -3.39 -4.49
C ARG A 78 2.29 -2.65 -4.74
N ALA A 79 2.25 -1.32 -4.72
CA ALA A 79 3.45 -0.49 -4.74
C ALA A 79 4.19 -0.49 -3.39
N GLY A 80 3.67 -1.15 -2.35
CA GLY A 80 4.29 -1.23 -1.02
C GLY A 80 4.10 0.02 -0.18
N TYR A 81 3.02 0.77 -0.42
CA TYR A 81 2.68 2.00 0.29
C TYR A 81 1.30 1.97 0.92
N ASP A 82 1.12 2.78 1.95
CA ASP A 82 -0.16 2.99 2.62
C ASP A 82 -0.90 4.17 1.97
N TYR A 83 -2.09 3.90 1.42
CA TYR A 83 -2.94 4.91 0.80
C TYR A 83 -3.39 5.97 1.82
N SER A 84 -3.93 5.54 2.97
CA SER A 84 -4.53 6.46 3.94
C SER A 84 -3.44 7.31 4.61
N GLY A 85 -2.29 6.71 4.92
CA GLY A 85 -1.10 7.42 5.40
C GLY A 85 -0.54 8.42 4.40
N THR A 86 -0.53 8.10 3.11
CA THR A 86 -0.10 9.06 2.06
C THR A 86 -1.06 10.24 1.97
N LEU A 87 -2.37 9.97 1.98
CA LEU A 87 -3.41 11.00 1.96
C LEU A 87 -3.28 11.94 3.18
N ARG A 88 -3.09 11.36 4.37
CA ARG A 88 -2.88 12.09 5.62
C ARG A 88 -1.64 12.99 5.56
N MET A 89 -0.52 12.47 5.08
CA MET A 89 0.73 13.23 4.94
C MET A 89 0.55 14.47 4.05
N LEU A 90 -0.13 14.33 2.92
CA LEU A 90 -0.46 15.47 2.04
C LEU A 90 -1.41 16.48 2.71
N ALA A 91 -2.43 16.00 3.42
CA ALA A 91 -3.38 16.87 4.13
C ALA A 91 -2.73 17.67 5.27
N MET A 92 -1.62 17.19 5.84
CA MET A 92 -0.89 17.85 6.92
C MET A 92 0.08 18.95 6.46
N GLY A 93 0.23 19.19 5.16
CA GLY A 93 0.90 20.39 4.65
C GLY A 93 2.16 20.16 3.81
N ASP A 94 2.52 18.91 3.50
CA ASP A 94 3.67 18.61 2.62
C ASP A 94 3.33 18.75 1.12
N PHE A 95 2.27 19.46 0.76
CA PHE A 95 1.83 19.68 -0.62
C PHE A 95 2.40 20.97 -1.22
N ASP A 96 3.32 20.85 -2.19
CA ASP A 96 3.72 21.96 -3.06
C ASP A 96 2.88 21.97 -4.35
N ARG A 97 2.00 22.96 -4.47
CA ARG A 97 1.13 23.19 -5.64
C ARG A 97 1.87 23.53 -6.93
N ASN A 98 3.15 23.91 -6.87
CA ASN A 98 3.96 24.20 -8.05
C ASN A 98 4.74 22.96 -8.52
N ASN A 99 4.83 21.93 -7.68
CA ASN A 99 5.51 20.68 -8.01
C ASN A 99 4.55 19.74 -8.75
N GLN A 100 4.90 19.38 -9.98
CA GLN A 100 4.09 18.47 -10.80
C GLN A 100 3.95 17.08 -10.18
N LEU A 101 5.00 16.56 -9.53
CA LEU A 101 4.97 15.24 -8.90
C LEU A 101 3.97 15.20 -7.74
N HIS A 102 3.81 16.31 -7.02
CA HIS A 102 2.80 16.41 -5.97
C HIS A 102 1.39 16.43 -6.57
N LYS A 103 1.19 17.13 -7.69
CA LYS A 103 -0.11 17.14 -8.41
C LYS A 103 -0.47 15.75 -8.89
N ASP A 104 0.46 15.03 -9.51
CA ASP A 104 0.22 13.69 -10.04
C ASP A 104 -0.16 12.70 -8.92
N MET A 105 0.54 12.77 -7.77
CA MET A 105 0.19 11.99 -6.58
C MET A 105 -1.23 12.32 -6.08
N VAL A 106 -1.56 13.60 -6.00
CA VAL A 106 -2.88 14.06 -5.55
C VAL A 106 -3.99 13.65 -6.51
N GLU A 107 -3.76 13.70 -7.82
CA GLU A 107 -4.73 13.23 -8.81
C GLU A 107 -5.04 11.74 -8.63
N LEU A 108 -4.02 10.91 -8.38
CA LEU A 108 -4.20 9.50 -8.10
C LEU A 108 -4.98 9.27 -6.79
N LEU A 109 -4.63 9.97 -5.72
CA LEU A 109 -5.31 9.84 -4.41
C LEU A 109 -6.78 10.26 -4.45
N LEU A 110 -7.10 11.33 -5.20
CA LEU A 110 -8.46 11.87 -5.29
C LEU A 110 -9.30 11.21 -6.40
N MET A 111 -8.70 10.32 -7.20
CA MET A 111 -9.39 9.54 -8.24
C MET A 111 -10.72 8.91 -7.78
N PRO A 112 -10.89 8.39 -6.54
CA PRO A 112 -12.13 7.71 -6.16
C PRO A 112 -13.39 8.58 -6.27
N HIS A 113 -13.30 9.89 -5.98
CA HIS A 113 -14.43 10.82 -6.12
C HIS A 113 -14.29 11.79 -7.31
N ARG A 114 -13.15 11.84 -8.00
CA ARG A 114 -12.93 12.67 -9.20
C ARG A 114 -13.44 11.99 -10.47
N ASN A 115 -14.76 11.99 -10.65
CA ASN A 115 -15.46 11.91 -11.95
C ASN A 115 -16.96 12.08 -11.71
N GLN A 116 -17.46 13.32 -11.73
CA GLN A 116 -18.83 13.67 -11.32
C GLN A 116 -19.94 12.98 -12.14
N LYS A 117 -19.67 12.54 -13.38
CA LYS A 117 -20.67 11.85 -14.20
C LYS A 117 -20.98 10.43 -13.68
N MET A 118 -20.01 9.78 -13.04
CA MET A 118 -20.12 8.42 -12.48
C MET A 118 -20.08 8.42 -10.94
N ALA A 119 -19.56 9.47 -10.31
CA ALA A 119 -19.62 9.72 -8.87
C ALA A 119 -21.01 10.23 -8.47
N LYS A 120 -22.04 9.41 -8.69
CA LYS A 120 -23.38 9.64 -8.11
C LYS A 120 -23.43 9.37 -6.61
N MET A 121 -22.29 9.00 -6.03
CA MET A 121 -22.14 8.61 -4.64
C MET A 121 -21.50 9.75 -3.84
N PRO A 122 -22.09 10.14 -2.68
CA PRO A 122 -21.46 11.11 -1.79
C PRO A 122 -20.08 10.63 -1.34
N ALA A 123 -19.10 11.53 -1.19
CA ALA A 123 -17.75 11.20 -0.74
C ALA A 123 -17.75 10.45 0.61
N ALA A 124 -18.71 10.74 1.51
CA ALA A 124 -18.90 10.06 2.79
C ALA A 124 -19.32 8.57 2.68
N LYS A 125 -19.63 8.08 1.47
CA LYS A 125 -19.88 6.66 1.19
C LYS A 125 -18.68 5.97 0.54
N ILE A 126 -17.67 6.74 0.13
CA ILE A 126 -16.45 6.27 -0.53
C ILE A 126 -15.33 6.10 0.50
N TYR A 127 -15.21 7.06 1.41
CA TYR A 127 -14.11 7.17 2.37
C TYR A 127 -14.51 6.82 3.79
N THR A 128 -13.53 6.40 4.58
CA THR A 128 -13.65 6.38 6.05
C THR A 128 -13.76 7.81 6.61
N GLY A 129 -14.11 7.95 7.90
CA GLY A 129 -14.24 9.26 8.53
C GLY A 129 -12.94 10.09 8.50
N GLU A 130 -11.80 9.44 8.74
CA GLU A 130 -10.48 10.10 8.74
C GLU A 130 -10.07 10.52 7.33
N GLU A 131 -10.16 9.60 6.37
CA GLU A 131 -9.86 9.88 4.96
C GLU A 131 -10.76 10.99 4.41
N LEU A 132 -12.03 11.03 4.80
CA LEU A 132 -12.94 12.08 4.36
C LEU A 132 -12.47 13.47 4.84
N MET A 133 -11.95 13.57 6.07
CA MET A 133 -11.40 14.82 6.60
C MET A 133 -10.13 15.22 5.85
N ASP A 134 -9.26 14.26 5.54
CA ASP A 134 -8.02 14.50 4.81
C ASP A 134 -8.31 14.90 3.35
N VAL A 135 -9.23 14.21 2.66
CA VAL A 135 -9.73 14.58 1.33
C VAL A 135 -10.30 15.99 1.33
N ALA A 136 -11.16 16.33 2.31
CA ALA A 136 -11.76 17.66 2.38
C ALA A 136 -10.71 18.77 2.62
N THR A 137 -9.64 18.46 3.36
CA THR A 137 -8.53 19.37 3.58
C THR A 137 -7.70 19.55 2.32
N LEU A 138 -7.37 18.45 1.64
CA LEU A 138 -6.59 18.46 0.41
C LEU A 138 -7.34 19.19 -0.72
N GLU A 139 -8.64 18.94 -0.89
CA GLU A 139 -9.48 19.68 -1.85
C GLU A 139 -9.50 21.19 -1.54
N ARG A 140 -9.50 21.59 -0.26
CA ARG A 140 -9.39 23.01 0.09
C ARG A 140 -8.04 23.60 -0.30
N LEU A 141 -6.95 22.87 -0.10
CA LEU A 141 -5.59 23.30 -0.45
C LEU A 141 -5.42 23.47 -1.97
N LEU A 142 -6.10 22.64 -2.78
CA LEU A 142 -6.05 22.71 -4.24
C LEU A 142 -6.85 23.87 -4.85
N ASN A 143 -7.87 24.36 -4.16
CA ASN A 143 -8.78 25.41 -4.64
C ASN A 143 -8.41 26.82 -4.15
N GLN A 144 -7.33 26.95 -3.37
CA GLN A 144 -6.73 28.23 -2.98
C GLN A 144 -5.70 28.67 -4.01
#